data_AF-C6H3F9-F1
#
_entry.id   AF-C6H3F9-F1
#
_cell.length_a   1.000
_cell.length_b   1.000
_cell.length_c   1.000
_cell.angle_alpha   90.00
_cell.angle_beta   90.00
_cell.angle_gamma   90.00
#
_symmetry.space_group_name_H-M   'P 1'
#
loop_
_entity.id
_entity.type
_entity.pdbx_description
1 polymer ?
#
loop_
_entity_poly.entity_id
_entity_poly.type
_entity_poly.pdbx_seq_one_letter_code
_entity_poly.pdbx_strand_id
1 'polypeptide(L)'
;MPGWLYNMINVCVSLMGYYMAAFFIDNKLYGRKWMQQIGFLMDFIFFVIPAFNFKYYTSPEHIHAFQAMYFLSSFFNQFGPNAVTFLVAAEVFPTPIRATAHGFAAAVGKLGALLAAILYNYIDTQTKFYVVPWFGLAGMVLTWLFLPDTTGLDLKEQERRWYFLRSGRESEYHGPAVHPKHLSLWERIRGAGKYYDPELDYKRKVDEMRGDWEALVARQAAEKELQFEEDDLDEGLKHAHVRSYFERTSPMLFANEKKLGVGVTVLPGNGGEGRPGNPTDDIISPARFSDEMLPPPKADLGSKLSD
;
A
#
# COMPACT_ATOMS: atom_id res chain seq x y z
N MET A 1 17.03 -42.62 5.40
CA MET A 1 17.78 -41.60 4.63
C MET A 1 18.49 -40.68 5.61
N PRO A 2 19.58 -39.99 5.23
CA PRO A 2 20.18 -38.97 6.10
C PRO A 2 19.21 -37.79 6.30
N GLY A 3 19.23 -37.17 7.48
CA GLY A 3 18.28 -36.11 7.88
C GLY A 3 18.16 -34.94 6.90
N TRP A 4 19.27 -34.56 6.25
CA TRP A 4 19.30 -33.46 5.28
C TRP A 4 18.50 -33.77 4.01
N LEU A 5 18.43 -35.03 3.59
CA LEU A 5 17.72 -35.44 2.38
C LEU A 5 16.21 -35.34 2.56
N TYR A 6 15.71 -35.63 3.76
CA TYR A 6 14.30 -35.41 4.13
C TYR A 6 13.93 -33.92 4.09
N ASN A 7 14.82 -33.06 4.60
CA ASN A 7 14.60 -31.61 4.55
C ASN A 7 14.61 -31.09 3.11
N MET A 8 15.51 -31.59 2.26
CA MET A 8 15.57 -31.20 0.85
C MET A 8 14.29 -31.58 0.09
N ILE A 9 13.79 -32.81 0.29
CA ILE A 9 12.51 -33.25 -0.30
C ILE A 9 11.38 -32.34 0.19
N ASN A 10 11.34 -32.02 1.48
CA ASN A 10 10.31 -31.14 2.01
C ASN A 10 10.36 -29.74 1.37
N VAL A 11 11.57 -29.17 1.19
CA VAL A 11 11.74 -27.87 0.53
C VAL A 11 11.22 -27.91 -0.90
N CYS A 12 11.49 -28.98 -1.66
CA CYS A 12 10.94 -29.14 -3.01
C CYS A 12 9.40 -29.18 -3.02
N VAL A 13 8.80 -29.92 -2.10
CA VAL A 13 7.34 -30.01 -1.94
C VAL A 13 6.74 -28.67 -1.52
N SER A 14 7.37 -28.00 -0.57
CA SER A 14 7.00 -26.66 -0.10
C SER A 14 7.05 -25.62 -1.22
N LEU A 15 8.09 -25.69 -2.07
CA LEU A 15 8.26 -24.81 -3.21
C LEU A 15 7.16 -25.05 -4.26
N MET A 16 6.80 -26.32 -4.52
CA MET A 16 5.67 -26.66 -5.39
C MET A 16 4.36 -26.07 -4.87
N GLY A 17 4.12 -26.15 -3.55
CA GLY A 17 2.97 -25.52 -2.90
C GLY A 17 2.94 -24.00 -3.12
N TYR A 18 4.09 -23.34 -3.04
CA TYR A 18 4.20 -21.90 -3.26
C TYR A 18 3.93 -21.50 -4.72
N TYR A 19 4.45 -22.24 -5.70
CA TYR A 19 4.14 -21.99 -7.11
C TYR A 19 2.66 -22.23 -7.42
N MET A 20 2.08 -23.29 -6.87
CA MET A 20 0.63 -23.50 -6.98
C MET A 20 -0.15 -22.36 -6.34
N ALA A 21 0.32 -21.81 -5.22
CA ALA A 21 -0.31 -20.63 -4.62
C ALA A 21 -0.36 -19.48 -5.63
N ALA A 22 0.77 -19.17 -6.27
CA ALA A 22 0.85 -18.10 -7.27
C ALA A 22 -0.10 -18.28 -8.44
N PHE A 23 -0.34 -19.51 -8.92
CA PHE A 23 -1.31 -19.77 -9.99
C PHE A 23 -2.77 -19.63 -9.54
N PHE A 24 -3.08 -19.94 -8.28
CA PHE A 24 -4.46 -19.98 -7.78
C PHE A 24 -4.91 -18.70 -7.06
N ILE A 25 -3.97 -17.87 -6.58
CA ILE A 25 -4.27 -16.70 -5.74
C ILE A 25 -5.11 -15.64 -6.45
N ASP A 26 -4.89 -15.46 -7.76
CA ASP A 26 -5.64 -14.52 -8.58
C ASP A 26 -6.88 -15.13 -9.23
N ASN A 27 -7.13 -16.42 -9.01
CA ASN A 27 -8.34 -17.05 -9.50
C ASN A 27 -9.56 -16.57 -8.69
N LYS A 28 -10.45 -15.84 -9.35
CA LYS A 28 -11.66 -15.21 -8.79
C LYS A 28 -12.63 -16.17 -8.10
N LEU A 29 -12.55 -17.47 -8.41
CA LEU A 29 -13.39 -18.53 -7.82
C LEU A 29 -12.83 -19.11 -6.53
N TYR A 30 -11.51 -19.03 -6.32
CA TYR A 30 -10.83 -19.59 -5.16
C TYR A 30 -10.50 -18.45 -4.17
N GLY A 31 -9.78 -17.42 -4.63
CA GLY A 31 -9.53 -16.22 -3.86
C GLY A 31 -8.65 -16.43 -2.61
N ARG A 32 -8.23 -15.31 -2.01
CA ARG A 32 -7.28 -15.29 -0.88
C ARG A 32 -7.86 -15.96 0.36
N LYS A 33 -9.13 -15.67 0.67
CA LYS A 33 -9.80 -16.17 1.87
C LYS A 33 -9.91 -17.70 1.89
N TRP A 34 -10.39 -18.33 0.80
CA TRP A 34 -10.53 -19.79 0.78
C TRP A 34 -9.19 -20.50 0.78
N MET A 35 -8.17 -19.96 0.11
CA MET A 35 -6.81 -20.54 0.15
C MET A 35 -6.28 -20.63 1.58
N GLN A 36 -6.45 -19.56 2.36
CA GLN A 36 -6.00 -19.55 3.74
C GLN A 36 -6.83 -20.51 4.63
N GLN A 37 -8.15 -20.59 4.40
CA GLN A 37 -9.02 -21.54 5.10
C GLN A 37 -8.64 -23.00 4.83
N ILE A 38 -8.47 -23.36 3.56
CA ILE A 38 -8.17 -24.72 3.14
C ILE A 38 -6.78 -25.13 3.64
N GLY A 39 -5.79 -24.24 3.56
CA GLY A 39 -4.47 -24.54 4.10
C GLY A 39 -4.51 -24.78 5.62
N PHE A 40 -5.14 -23.90 6.41
CA PHE A 40 -5.28 -24.13 7.85
C PHE A 40 -6.07 -25.40 8.20
N LEU A 41 -7.12 -25.72 7.44
CA LEU A 41 -7.90 -26.93 7.65
C LEU A 41 -7.08 -28.20 7.34
N MET A 42 -6.34 -28.19 6.23
CA MET A 42 -5.49 -29.32 5.85
C MET A 42 -4.35 -29.50 6.85
N ASP A 43 -3.71 -28.41 7.29
CA ASP A 43 -2.70 -28.46 8.35
C ASP A 43 -3.29 -29.03 9.65
N PHE A 44 -4.47 -28.58 10.06
CA PHE A 44 -5.18 -29.14 11.21
C PHE A 44 -5.37 -30.66 11.07
N ILE A 45 -5.88 -31.13 9.93
CA ILE A 45 -6.12 -32.55 9.67
C ILE A 45 -4.81 -33.35 9.72
N PHE A 46 -3.75 -32.88 9.05
CA PHE A 46 -2.47 -33.59 8.97
C PHE A 46 -1.69 -33.59 10.29
N PHE A 47 -1.93 -32.63 11.19
CA PHE A 47 -1.33 -32.64 12.53
C PHE A 47 -2.21 -33.33 13.58
N VAL A 48 -3.54 -33.34 13.45
CA VAL A 48 -4.44 -33.98 14.42
C VAL A 48 -4.49 -35.51 14.27
N ILE A 49 -4.40 -36.02 13.04
CA ILE A 49 -4.40 -37.48 12.77
C ILE A 49 -3.21 -38.17 13.48
N PRO A 50 -1.96 -37.68 13.34
CA PRO A 50 -0.84 -38.19 14.10
C PRO A 50 -0.94 -37.97 15.62
N ALA A 51 -1.63 -36.92 16.07
CA ALA A 51 -1.80 -36.64 17.49
C ALA A 51 -2.58 -37.74 18.22
N PHE A 52 -3.69 -38.20 17.65
CA PHE A 52 -4.52 -39.25 18.27
C PHE A 52 -3.90 -40.64 18.18
N ASN A 53 -3.14 -40.93 17.12
CA ASN A 53 -2.53 -42.24 16.87
C ASN A 53 -0.99 -42.18 16.89
N PHE A 54 -0.42 -41.40 17.81
CA PHE A 54 1.03 -41.12 17.84
C PHE A 54 1.88 -42.39 17.90
N LYS A 55 1.52 -43.36 18.74
CA LYS A 55 2.25 -44.63 18.87
C LYS A 55 2.21 -45.49 17.61
N TYR A 56 1.11 -45.44 16.84
CA TYR A 56 0.96 -46.17 15.59
C TYR A 56 1.83 -45.55 14.49
N TYR A 57 1.79 -44.23 14.34
CA TYR A 57 2.56 -43.52 13.31
C TYR A 57 4.06 -43.41 13.60
N THR A 58 4.45 -43.53 14.88
CA THR A 58 5.86 -43.54 15.30
C THR A 58 6.50 -44.94 15.14
N SER A 59 5.70 -45.98 14.89
CA SER A 59 6.22 -47.32 14.59
C SER A 59 6.99 -47.34 13.27
N PRO A 60 8.08 -48.11 13.16
CA PRO A 60 8.93 -48.16 11.98
C PRO A 60 8.19 -48.59 10.70
N GLU A 61 7.09 -49.33 10.83
CA GLU A 61 6.24 -49.76 9.70
C GLU A 61 5.41 -48.62 9.09
N HIS A 62 5.10 -47.58 9.87
CA HIS A 62 4.20 -46.48 9.45
C HIS A 62 4.89 -45.12 9.33
N ILE A 63 6.21 -45.08 9.52
CA ILE A 63 7.00 -43.85 9.46
C ILE A 63 6.90 -43.13 8.11
N HIS A 64 6.72 -43.89 7.01
CA HIS A 64 6.52 -43.33 5.68
C HIS A 64 5.17 -42.62 5.53
N ALA A 65 4.12 -43.12 6.19
CA ALA A 65 2.81 -42.45 6.20
C ALA A 65 2.86 -41.16 7.00
N PHE A 66 3.55 -41.17 8.15
CA PHE A 66 3.82 -39.95 8.93
C PHE A 66 4.60 -38.90 8.13
N GLN A 67 5.63 -39.34 7.41
CA GLN A 67 6.43 -38.48 6.56
C GLN A 67 5.62 -37.88 5.41
N ALA A 68 4.75 -38.66 4.77
CA ALA A 68 3.87 -38.17 3.71
C ALA A 68 2.90 -37.09 4.24
N MET A 69 2.30 -37.29 5.42
CA MET A 69 1.46 -36.28 6.06
C MET A 69 2.23 -35.00 6.39
N TYR A 70 3.48 -35.12 6.86
CA TYR A 70 4.32 -33.96 7.12
C TYR A 70 4.64 -33.15 5.85
N PHE A 71 5.02 -33.83 4.76
CA PHE A 71 5.26 -33.15 3.48
C PHE A 71 3.99 -32.51 2.91
N LEU A 72 2.86 -33.18 3.05
CA LEU A 72 1.59 -32.66 2.57
C LEU A 72 1.13 -31.45 3.40
N SER A 73 1.33 -31.45 4.73
CA SER A 73 1.12 -30.26 5.56
C SER A 73 2.04 -29.11 5.14
N SER A 74 3.31 -29.40 4.84
CA SER A 74 4.24 -28.35 4.39
C SER A 74 3.82 -27.75 3.06
N PHE A 75 3.30 -28.56 2.13
CA PHE A 75 2.69 -28.09 0.89
C PHE A 75 1.50 -27.16 1.15
N PHE A 76 0.53 -27.57 1.98
CA PHE A 76 -0.68 -26.79 2.23
C PHE A 76 -0.43 -25.53 3.03
N ASN A 77 0.49 -25.56 4.00
CA ASN A 77 0.95 -24.39 4.74
C ASN A 77 1.58 -23.35 3.80
N GLN A 78 2.39 -23.78 2.82
CA GLN A 78 2.95 -22.87 1.82
C GLN A 78 1.91 -22.39 0.81
N PHE A 79 0.99 -23.26 0.40
CA PHE A 79 -0.07 -22.95 -0.55
C PHE A 79 -1.07 -21.92 -0.02
N GLY A 80 -1.43 -22.00 1.26
CA GLY A 80 -2.43 -21.13 1.88
C GLY A 80 -1.81 -20.13 2.86
N PRO A 81 -1.68 -20.46 4.15
CA PRO A 81 -1.31 -19.53 5.22
C PRO A 81 -0.07 -18.70 4.92
N ASN A 82 1.00 -19.29 4.41
CA ASN A 82 2.24 -18.55 4.18
C ASN A 82 2.05 -17.48 3.09
N ALA A 83 1.65 -17.90 1.88
CA ALA A 83 1.50 -16.98 0.74
C ALA A 83 0.45 -15.90 1.01
N VAL A 84 -0.71 -16.28 1.56
CA VAL A 84 -1.84 -15.35 1.74
C VAL A 84 -1.59 -14.35 2.87
N THR A 85 -0.91 -14.73 3.96
CA THR A 85 -0.71 -13.85 5.12
C THR A 85 0.07 -12.58 4.75
N PHE A 86 1.12 -12.70 3.93
CA PHE A 86 1.90 -11.54 3.49
C PHE A 86 1.14 -10.70 2.47
N LEU A 87 0.45 -11.34 1.55
CA LEU A 87 -0.28 -10.67 0.48
C LEU A 87 -1.48 -9.88 1.01
N VAL A 88 -2.29 -10.49 1.87
CA VAL A 88 -3.48 -9.84 2.45
C VAL A 88 -3.10 -8.68 3.35
N ALA A 89 -1.97 -8.76 4.08
CA ALA A 89 -1.49 -7.61 4.83
C ALA A 89 -1.19 -6.41 3.90
N ALA A 90 -0.63 -6.64 2.72
CA ALA A 90 -0.40 -5.57 1.73
C ALA A 90 -1.71 -5.08 1.08
N GLU A 91 -2.68 -5.97 0.90
CA GLU A 91 -3.99 -5.67 0.30
C GLU A 91 -5.03 -5.13 1.29
N VAL A 92 -4.83 -5.14 2.61
CA VAL A 92 -5.83 -4.63 3.58
C VAL A 92 -5.42 -3.30 4.16
N PHE A 93 -4.12 -3.04 4.28
CA PHE A 93 -3.63 -1.79 4.85
C PHE A 93 -3.56 -0.66 3.81
N PRO A 94 -4.11 0.52 4.12
CA PRO A 94 -4.10 1.66 3.20
C PRO A 94 -2.69 2.18 3.00
N THR A 95 -2.41 2.69 1.80
CA THR A 95 -1.09 3.10 1.31
C THR A 95 -0.26 3.90 2.34
N PRO A 96 -0.83 4.94 3.02
CA PRO A 96 -0.03 5.79 3.92
C PRO A 96 0.52 5.09 5.17
N ILE A 97 -0.16 4.05 5.67
CA ILE A 97 0.22 3.34 6.90
C ILE A 97 0.66 1.90 6.65
N ARG A 98 0.63 1.45 5.38
CA ARG A 98 0.86 0.06 4.99
C ARG A 98 2.17 -0.48 5.54
N ALA A 99 3.27 0.26 5.40
CA ALA A 99 4.59 -0.17 5.87
C ALA A 99 4.62 -0.39 7.40
N THR A 100 4.10 0.56 8.17
CA THR A 100 4.07 0.48 9.64
C THR A 100 3.14 -0.63 10.13
N ALA A 101 1.94 -0.73 9.56
CA ALA A 101 0.97 -1.75 9.93
C ALA A 101 1.44 -3.16 9.56
N HIS A 102 2.03 -3.33 8.36
CA HIS A 102 2.65 -4.58 7.95
C HIS A 102 3.84 -4.95 8.84
N GLY A 103 4.70 -3.97 9.17
CA GLY A 103 5.82 -4.18 10.09
C GLY A 103 5.38 -4.60 11.49
N PHE A 104 4.33 -3.96 12.03
CA PHE A 104 3.73 -4.34 13.30
C PHE A 104 3.15 -5.77 13.25
N ALA A 105 2.39 -6.11 12.20
CA ALA A 105 1.86 -7.46 12.02
C ALA A 105 2.98 -8.51 11.94
N ALA A 106 4.05 -8.21 11.22
CA ALA A 106 5.23 -9.08 11.13
C ALA A 106 5.95 -9.23 12.48
N ALA A 107 6.04 -8.16 13.28
CA ALA A 107 6.60 -8.22 14.63
C ALA A 107 5.78 -9.13 15.55
N VAL A 108 4.45 -9.00 15.54
CA VAL A 108 3.55 -9.87 16.31
C VAL A 108 3.69 -11.33 15.86
N GLY A 109 3.78 -11.58 14.56
CA GLY A 109 4.02 -12.93 14.03
C GLY A 109 5.34 -13.54 14.53
N LYS A 110 6.43 -12.75 14.56
CA LYS A 110 7.73 -13.18 15.10
C LYS A 110 7.68 -13.44 16.60
N LEU A 111 6.96 -12.62 17.38
CA LEU A 111 6.74 -12.86 18.80
C LEU A 111 5.99 -14.18 19.05
N GLY A 112 4.99 -14.49 18.22
CA GLY A 112 4.29 -15.77 18.26
C GLY A 112 5.23 -16.95 17.98
N ALA A 113 6.10 -16.84 16.97
CA ALA A 113 7.10 -17.87 16.67
C ALA A 113 8.11 -18.07 17.82
N LEU A 114 8.56 -16.97 18.44
CA LEU A 114 9.43 -17.03 19.62
C LEU A 114 8.74 -17.74 20.80
N LEU A 115 7.49 -17.40 21.08
CA LEU A 115 6.70 -18.06 22.13
C LEU A 115 6.58 -19.56 21.90
N ALA A 116 6.29 -19.98 20.66
CA ALA A 116 6.22 -21.40 20.29
C ALA A 116 7.56 -22.10 20.49
N ALA A 117 8.67 -21.49 20.08
CA ALA A 117 10.02 -22.05 20.26
C ALA A 117 10.37 -22.22 21.74
N ILE A 118 10.04 -21.25 22.59
CA ILE A 118 10.24 -21.35 24.04
C ILE A 118 9.35 -22.46 24.61
N LEU A 119 8.06 -22.46 24.30
CA LEU A 119 7.11 -23.46 24.80
C LEU A 119 7.53 -24.89 24.44
N TYR A 120 8.04 -25.12 23.23
CA TYR A 120 8.49 -26.42 22.75
C TYR A 120 9.67 -27.01 23.53
N ASN A 121 10.41 -26.22 24.30
CA ASN A 121 11.44 -26.71 25.21
C ASN A 121 10.87 -27.25 26.53
N TYR A 122 9.65 -26.86 26.89
CA TYR A 122 9.00 -27.27 28.15
C TYR A 122 7.95 -28.37 27.97
N ILE A 123 7.55 -28.68 26.73
CA ILE A 123 6.53 -29.70 26.44
C ILE A 123 7.12 -30.89 25.68
N ASP A 124 6.59 -32.07 25.96
CA ASP A 124 6.94 -33.31 25.26
C ASP A 124 6.47 -33.27 23.78
N THR A 125 7.12 -34.08 22.94
CA THR A 125 6.77 -34.24 21.52
C THR A 125 5.30 -34.61 21.28
N GLN A 126 4.74 -35.56 22.01
CA GLN A 126 3.34 -35.96 21.86
C GLN A 126 2.39 -34.83 22.29
N THR A 127 2.71 -34.12 23.37
CA THR A 127 1.96 -32.94 23.82
C THR A 127 1.96 -31.82 22.76
N LYS A 128 3.05 -31.62 22.01
CA LYS A 128 3.08 -30.67 20.87
C LYS A 128 2.01 -31.00 19.84
N PHE A 129 1.85 -32.27 19.48
CA PHE A 129 0.83 -32.70 18.52
C PHE A 129 -0.59 -32.52 19.04
N TYR A 130 -0.82 -32.54 20.35
CA TYR A 130 -2.14 -32.23 20.89
C TYR A 130 -2.47 -30.74 20.91
N VAL A 131 -1.47 -29.86 21.06
CA VAL A 131 -1.67 -28.42 21.26
C VAL A 131 -1.65 -27.65 19.94
N VAL A 132 -0.68 -27.94 19.07
CA VAL A 132 -0.42 -27.18 17.83
C VAL A 132 -1.58 -27.15 16.84
N PRO A 133 -2.30 -28.26 16.56
CA PRO A 133 -3.38 -28.24 15.58
C PRO A 133 -4.47 -27.22 15.93
N TRP A 134 -4.78 -27.04 17.22
CA TRP A 134 -5.82 -26.11 17.66
C TRP A 134 -5.49 -24.65 17.35
N PHE A 135 -4.21 -24.28 17.31
CA PHE A 135 -3.80 -22.95 16.85
C PHE A 135 -4.05 -22.77 15.35
N GLY A 136 -3.87 -23.83 14.55
CA GLY A 136 -4.26 -23.83 13.14
C GLY A 136 -5.77 -23.68 12.95
N LEU A 137 -6.57 -24.40 13.73
CA LEU A 137 -8.03 -24.29 13.72
C LEU A 137 -8.50 -22.90 14.21
N ALA A 138 -7.89 -22.35 15.25
CA ALA A 138 -8.15 -20.99 15.70
C ALA A 138 -7.80 -19.97 14.60
N GLY A 139 -6.67 -20.14 13.91
CA GLY A 139 -6.29 -19.34 12.75
C GLY A 139 -7.32 -19.41 11.62
N MET A 140 -7.87 -20.59 11.35
CA MET A 140 -8.97 -20.80 10.39
C MET A 140 -10.22 -20.00 10.79
N VAL A 141 -10.65 -20.12 12.06
CA VAL A 141 -11.84 -19.40 12.57
C VAL A 141 -11.64 -17.87 12.54
N LEU A 142 -10.45 -17.38 12.94
CA LEU A 142 -10.12 -15.96 12.86
C LEU A 142 -10.13 -15.47 11.42
N THR A 143 -9.55 -16.24 10.49
CA THR A 143 -9.58 -15.93 9.06
C THR A 143 -11.03 -15.91 8.54
N TRP A 144 -11.89 -16.77 9.06
CA TRP A 144 -13.28 -16.86 8.58
C TRP A 144 -14.09 -15.65 9.03
N LEU A 145 -13.90 -15.25 10.30
CA LEU A 145 -14.63 -14.16 10.94
C LEU A 145 -14.13 -12.79 10.50
N PHE A 146 -12.80 -12.57 10.50
CA PHE A 146 -12.20 -11.25 10.35
C PHE A 146 -11.60 -10.96 8.99
N LEU A 147 -11.24 -11.96 8.18
CA LEU A 147 -10.60 -11.70 6.90
C LEU A 147 -11.64 -11.29 5.83
N PRO A 148 -11.55 -10.07 5.26
CA PRO A 148 -12.29 -9.70 4.06
C PRO A 148 -11.72 -10.41 2.83
N ASP A 149 -12.55 -10.67 1.83
CA ASP A 149 -12.08 -11.20 0.55
C ASP A 149 -11.67 -10.03 -0.37
N THR A 150 -10.38 -9.71 -0.38
CA THR A 150 -9.80 -8.63 -1.19
C THR A 150 -9.60 -9.02 -2.66
N THR A 151 -9.95 -10.25 -3.06
CA THR A 151 -9.74 -10.79 -4.42
C THR A 151 -10.39 -9.90 -5.49
N GLY A 152 -9.56 -9.23 -6.28
CA GLY A 152 -10.00 -8.40 -7.42
C GLY A 152 -10.58 -7.03 -7.05
N LEU A 153 -10.39 -6.58 -5.80
CA LEU A 153 -10.69 -5.21 -5.40
C LEU A 153 -9.49 -4.31 -5.66
N ASP A 154 -9.69 -3.18 -6.34
CA ASP A 154 -8.62 -2.22 -6.58
C ASP A 154 -8.19 -1.53 -5.26
N LEU A 155 -6.88 -1.34 -5.09
CA LEU A 155 -6.30 -0.70 -3.90
C LEU A 155 -6.79 0.75 -3.78
N LYS A 156 -7.05 1.42 -4.90
CA LYS A 156 -7.61 2.78 -4.93
C LYS A 156 -8.98 2.85 -4.27
N GLU A 157 -9.83 1.83 -4.45
CA GLU A 157 -11.16 1.78 -3.82
C GLU A 157 -11.07 1.58 -2.31
N GLN A 158 -10.11 0.80 -1.84
CA GLN A 158 -9.87 0.67 -0.40
C GLN A 158 -9.34 1.97 0.21
N GLU A 159 -8.46 2.68 -0.50
CA GLU A 159 -7.95 3.98 -0.07
C GLU A 159 -9.06 5.03 -0.02
N ARG A 160 -9.96 5.01 -1.02
CA ARG A 160 -11.18 5.84 -1.02
C ARG A 160 -12.07 5.52 0.19
N ARG A 161 -12.36 4.25 0.46
CA ARG A 161 -13.10 3.82 1.67
C ARG A 161 -12.42 4.32 2.95
N TRP A 162 -11.10 4.21 3.04
CA TRP A 162 -10.33 4.66 4.20
C TRP A 162 -10.40 6.18 4.41
N TYR A 163 -10.43 6.97 3.34
CA TYR A 163 -10.61 8.42 3.43
C TYR A 163 -12.00 8.80 4.01
N PHE A 164 -13.07 8.13 3.58
CA PHE A 164 -14.41 8.31 4.14
C PHE A 164 -14.48 7.88 5.61
N LEU A 165 -13.81 6.78 5.97
CA LEU A 165 -13.68 6.30 7.35
C LEU A 165 -13.00 7.33 8.26
N ARG A 166 -11.85 7.89 7.83
CA ARG A 166 -11.11 8.90 8.60
C ARG A 166 -11.84 10.23 8.74
N SER A 167 -12.67 10.59 7.76
CA SER A 167 -13.46 11.82 7.80
C SER A 167 -14.79 11.66 8.55
N GLY A 168 -15.07 10.49 9.13
CA GLY A 168 -16.32 10.21 9.85
C GLY A 168 -17.56 10.12 8.93
N ARG A 169 -17.36 10.08 7.61
CA ARG A 169 -18.40 10.06 6.57
C ARG A 169 -18.57 8.66 5.98
N GLU A 170 -18.67 7.65 6.85
CA GLU A 170 -18.75 6.25 6.42
C GLU A 170 -19.99 5.95 5.58
N SER A 171 -21.11 6.61 5.89
CA SER A 171 -22.40 6.43 5.20
C SER A 171 -22.43 6.95 3.77
N GLU A 172 -21.44 7.75 3.39
CA GLU A 172 -21.36 8.38 2.07
C GLU A 172 -20.56 7.59 1.05
N TYR A 173 -19.84 6.55 1.50
CA TYR A 173 -19.08 5.69 0.61
C TYR A 173 -19.94 4.53 0.11
N HIS A 174 -20.23 4.56 -1.20
CA HIS A 174 -21.12 3.60 -1.85
C HIS A 174 -20.41 2.60 -2.77
N GLY A 175 -19.09 2.63 -2.80
CA GLY A 175 -18.28 1.91 -3.78
C GLY A 175 -18.10 0.40 -3.55
N PRO A 176 -17.37 -0.28 -4.47
CA PRO A 176 -17.18 -1.73 -4.45
C PRO A 176 -16.53 -2.29 -3.17
N ALA A 177 -15.79 -1.48 -2.40
CA ALA A 177 -15.18 -1.94 -1.15
C ALA A 177 -16.20 -2.15 -0.01
N VAL A 178 -17.45 -1.71 -0.17
CA VAL A 178 -18.58 -2.01 0.75
C VAL A 178 -19.43 -3.18 0.25
N HIS A 179 -19.15 -3.69 -0.96
CA HIS A 179 -19.92 -4.81 -1.50
C HIS A 179 -19.79 -6.03 -0.58
N PRO A 180 -20.88 -6.76 -0.27
CA PRO A 180 -20.86 -7.89 0.66
C PRO A 180 -19.73 -8.88 0.37
N LYS A 181 -19.42 -9.15 -0.90
CA LYS A 181 -18.32 -10.05 -1.32
C LYS A 181 -16.97 -9.66 -0.68
N HIS A 182 -16.65 -8.38 -0.61
CA HIS A 182 -15.35 -7.87 -0.14
C HIS A 182 -15.31 -7.56 1.35
N LEU A 183 -16.45 -7.68 2.05
CA LEU A 183 -16.52 -7.48 3.49
C LEU A 183 -16.26 -8.79 4.25
N SER A 184 -15.54 -8.67 5.37
CA SER A 184 -15.42 -9.75 6.36
C SER A 184 -16.78 -10.08 6.97
N LEU A 185 -16.92 -11.27 7.57
CA LEU A 185 -18.16 -11.67 8.23
C LEU A 185 -18.49 -10.69 9.37
N TRP A 186 -17.48 -10.26 10.12
CA TRP A 186 -17.61 -9.26 11.16
C TRP A 186 -18.14 -7.91 10.66
N GLU A 187 -17.59 -7.40 9.55
CA GLU A 187 -18.07 -6.14 8.96
C GLU A 187 -19.50 -6.26 8.43
N ARG A 188 -19.88 -7.43 7.89
CA ARG A 188 -21.27 -7.71 7.49
C ARG A 188 -22.21 -7.68 8.70
N ILE A 189 -21.81 -8.27 9.83
CA ILE A 189 -22.60 -8.26 11.08
C ILE A 189 -22.74 -6.83 11.62
N ARG A 190 -21.67 -6.03 11.55
CA ARG A 190 -21.68 -4.60 11.93
C ARG A 190 -22.52 -3.72 10.98
N GLY A 191 -23.01 -4.28 9.87
CA GLY A 191 -23.84 -3.56 8.91
C GLY A 191 -23.07 -2.63 7.99
N ALA A 192 -21.75 -2.83 7.81
CA ALA A 192 -20.95 -2.01 6.91
C ALA A 192 -21.51 -2.05 5.47
N GLY A 193 -22.06 -3.19 5.05
CA GLY A 193 -22.63 -3.40 3.71
C GLY A 193 -23.89 -2.58 3.37
N LYS A 194 -24.48 -1.86 4.32
CA LYS A 194 -25.75 -1.13 4.13
C LYS A 194 -25.66 0.02 3.12
N TYR A 195 -24.46 0.56 2.93
CA TYR A 195 -24.23 1.73 2.09
C TYR A 195 -23.82 1.36 0.66
N TYR A 196 -23.82 0.10 0.25
CA TYR A 196 -23.46 -0.24 -1.13
C TYR A 196 -24.55 0.21 -2.12
N ASP A 197 -24.21 1.13 -3.02
CA ASP A 197 -25.09 1.60 -4.11
C ASP A 197 -24.25 1.91 -5.37
N PRO A 198 -24.37 1.09 -6.44
CA PRO A 198 -23.55 1.25 -7.64
C PRO A 198 -23.90 2.49 -8.47
N GLU A 199 -25.15 2.98 -8.42
CA GLU A 199 -25.56 4.16 -9.20
C GLU A 199 -25.05 5.44 -8.53
N LEU A 200 -25.18 5.53 -7.20
CA LEU A 200 -24.62 6.63 -6.42
C LEU A 200 -23.09 6.68 -6.48
N ASP A 201 -22.43 5.51 -6.50
CA ASP A 201 -20.98 5.42 -6.69
C ASP A 201 -20.55 5.96 -8.05
N TYR A 202 -21.24 5.58 -9.13
CA TYR A 202 -20.95 6.07 -10.48
C TYR A 202 -21.13 7.57 -10.58
N LYS A 203 -22.24 8.11 -10.05
CA LYS A 203 -22.50 9.55 -10.05
C LYS A 203 -21.40 10.32 -9.30
N ARG A 204 -21.02 9.87 -8.11
CA ARG A 204 -19.92 10.49 -7.34
C ARG A 204 -18.59 10.40 -8.10
N LYS A 205 -18.28 9.29 -8.75
CA LYS A 205 -17.06 9.17 -9.57
C LYS A 205 -17.04 10.18 -10.71
N VAL A 206 -18.17 10.39 -11.39
CA VAL A 206 -18.27 11.41 -12.44
C VAL A 206 -18.06 12.81 -11.87
N ASP A 207 -18.63 13.10 -10.71
CA ASP A 207 -18.45 14.39 -10.03
C ASP A 207 -16.99 14.60 -9.55
N GLU A 208 -16.36 13.57 -8.99
CA GLU A 208 -14.95 13.56 -8.61
C GLU A 208 -14.04 13.79 -9.84
N MET A 209 -14.25 13.04 -10.93
CA MET A 209 -13.49 13.20 -12.17
C MET A 209 -13.67 14.59 -12.80
N ARG A 210 -14.86 15.17 -12.69
CA ARG A 210 -15.12 16.55 -13.15
C ARG A 210 -14.35 17.57 -12.31
N GLY A 211 -14.36 17.42 -10.99
CA GLY A 211 -13.59 18.29 -10.09
C GLY A 211 -12.09 18.22 -10.35
N ASP A 212 -11.54 17.01 -10.53
CA ASP A 212 -10.13 16.82 -10.89
C ASP A 212 -9.78 17.47 -12.23
N TRP A 213 -10.67 17.35 -13.23
CA TRP A 213 -10.49 18.01 -14.52
C TRP A 213 -10.49 19.53 -14.40
N GLU A 214 -11.45 20.10 -13.67
CA GLU A 214 -11.54 21.54 -13.43
C GLU A 214 -10.28 22.06 -12.71
N ALA A 215 -9.78 21.33 -11.70
CA ALA A 215 -8.55 21.68 -11.00
C ALA A 215 -7.31 21.61 -11.90
N LEU A 216 -7.22 20.60 -12.78
CA LEU A 216 -6.13 20.49 -13.76
C LEU A 216 -6.16 21.63 -14.76
N VAL A 217 -7.34 21.99 -15.28
CA VAL A 217 -7.49 23.12 -16.20
C VAL A 217 -7.11 24.44 -15.51
N ALA A 218 -7.54 24.65 -14.27
CA ALA A 218 -7.17 25.83 -13.49
C ALA A 218 -5.66 25.91 -13.24
N ARG A 219 -5.03 24.78 -12.90
CA ARG A 219 -3.57 24.71 -12.73
C ARG A 219 -2.84 25.01 -14.03
N GLN A 220 -3.29 24.46 -15.15
CA GLN A 220 -2.70 24.76 -16.47
C GLN A 220 -2.89 26.22 -16.87
N ALA A 221 -4.01 26.84 -16.50
CA ALA A 221 -4.23 28.26 -16.73
C ALA A 221 -3.26 29.12 -15.89
N ALA A 222 -3.11 28.80 -14.60
CA ALA A 222 -2.16 29.48 -13.72
C ALA A 222 -0.69 29.28 -14.15
N GLU A 223 -0.31 28.07 -14.58
CA GLU A 223 1.04 27.80 -15.12
C GLU A 223 1.31 28.59 -16.41
N LYS A 224 0.31 28.76 -17.28
CA LYS A 224 0.43 29.63 -18.47
C LYS A 224 0.55 31.10 -18.09
N GLU A 225 -0.24 31.58 -17.13
CA GLU A 225 -0.17 32.96 -16.65
C GLU A 225 1.20 33.29 -16.06
N LEU A 226 1.75 32.38 -15.25
CA LEU A 226 3.13 32.49 -14.75
C LEU A 226 4.18 32.47 -15.87
N GLN A 227 4.00 31.65 -16.92
CA GLN A 227 4.89 31.67 -18.09
C GLN A 227 4.82 32.99 -18.84
N PHE A 228 3.64 33.58 -19.00
CA PHE A 228 3.49 34.91 -19.60
C PHE A 228 4.19 35.98 -18.75
N GLU A 229 4.03 35.96 -17.42
CA GLU A 229 4.75 36.89 -16.54
C GLU A 229 6.27 36.70 -16.58
N GLU A 230 6.76 35.45 -16.66
CA GLU A 230 8.20 35.16 -16.74
C GLU A 230 8.80 35.59 -18.09
N ASP A 231 8.08 35.39 -19.20
CA ASP A 231 8.46 35.88 -20.53
C ASP A 231 8.47 37.42 -20.59
N ASP A 232 7.47 38.09 -20.00
CA ASP A 232 7.40 39.56 -19.91
C ASP A 232 8.55 40.12 -19.04
N LEU A 233 8.89 39.45 -17.94
CA LEU A 233 10.03 39.79 -17.09
C LEU A 233 11.36 39.61 -17.83
N ASP A 234 11.54 38.52 -18.58
CA ASP A 234 12.76 38.25 -19.36
C ASP A 234 12.91 39.25 -20.53
N GLU A 235 11.81 39.63 -21.18
CA GLU A 235 11.79 40.72 -22.16
C GLU A 235 12.15 42.08 -21.51
N GLY A 236 11.64 42.33 -20.30
CA GLY A 236 12.02 43.49 -19.47
C GLY A 236 13.48 43.50 -19.00
N LEU A 237 14.08 42.33 -18.72
CA LEU A 237 15.49 42.15 -18.37
C LEU A 237 16.42 42.31 -19.59
N LYS A 238 15.95 41.93 -20.78
CA LYS A 238 16.66 42.10 -22.06
C LYS A 238 16.65 43.54 -22.57
N HIS A 239 15.84 44.43 -21.99
CA HIS A 239 15.86 45.85 -22.32
C HIS A 239 17.27 46.44 -22.08
N ALA A 240 17.76 47.22 -23.06
CA ALA A 240 19.15 47.69 -23.13
C ALA A 240 19.66 48.40 -21.85
N HIS A 241 18.78 49.00 -21.05
CA HIS A 241 19.12 49.71 -19.83
C HIS A 241 19.49 48.78 -18.65
N VAL A 242 18.83 47.61 -18.50
CA VAL A 242 19.13 46.64 -17.43
C VAL A 242 20.41 45.88 -17.74
N ARG A 243 20.56 45.46 -19.00
CA ARG A 243 21.76 44.77 -19.51
C ARG A 243 23.04 45.57 -19.26
N SER A 244 23.03 46.87 -19.55
CA SER A 244 24.18 47.76 -19.33
C SER A 244 24.51 48.01 -17.85
N TYR A 245 23.51 47.95 -16.96
CA TYR A 245 23.72 48.06 -15.51
C TYR A 245 24.48 46.85 -14.96
N PHE A 246 24.11 45.62 -15.35
CA PHE A 246 24.78 44.39 -14.93
C PHE A 246 26.15 44.18 -15.59
N GLU A 247 26.33 44.56 -16.87
CA GLU A 247 27.65 44.57 -17.54
C GLU A 247 28.66 45.47 -16.82
N ARG A 248 28.20 46.55 -16.18
CA ARG A 248 29.05 47.51 -15.45
C ARG A 248 29.32 47.10 -14.00
N THR A 249 28.43 46.35 -13.36
CA THR A 249 28.50 46.02 -11.91
C THR A 249 29.01 44.62 -11.60
N SER A 250 28.97 43.69 -12.57
CA SER A 250 29.41 42.29 -12.39
C SER A 250 30.61 41.92 -13.29
N PRO A 251 31.86 42.32 -12.96
CA PRO A 251 33.05 41.98 -13.74
C PRO A 251 33.45 40.48 -13.68
N MET A 252 32.83 39.66 -12.81
CA MET A 252 33.17 38.24 -12.66
C MET A 252 32.46 37.29 -13.64
N LEU A 253 31.30 37.65 -14.21
CA LEU A 253 30.58 36.76 -15.13
C LEU A 253 31.26 36.68 -16.51
N PHE A 254 31.74 37.81 -17.02
CA PHE A 254 32.42 37.89 -18.33
C PHE A 254 33.93 37.64 -18.27
N ALA A 255 34.52 37.56 -17.07
CA ALA A 255 35.92 37.14 -16.90
C ALA A 255 36.15 35.67 -17.29
N ASN A 256 35.10 34.84 -17.24
CA ASN A 256 35.18 33.43 -17.65
C ASN A 256 34.93 33.20 -19.15
N GLU A 257 34.19 34.06 -19.85
CA GLU A 257 34.05 33.96 -21.31
C GLU A 257 35.39 34.23 -22.02
N LYS A 258 36.24 35.10 -21.48
CA LYS A 258 37.58 35.31 -22.04
C LYS A 258 38.53 34.11 -21.86
N LYS A 259 38.15 33.12 -21.04
CA LYS A 259 38.84 31.83 -20.92
C LYS A 259 38.26 30.72 -21.82
N LEU A 260 37.04 30.87 -22.34
CA LEU A 260 36.45 29.97 -23.33
C LEU A 260 36.17 30.75 -24.62
N GLY A 261 37.16 30.77 -25.52
CA GLY A 261 37.04 31.47 -26.80
C GLY A 261 35.86 30.96 -27.64
N VAL A 262 34.76 31.71 -27.67
CA VAL A 262 33.74 31.66 -28.71
C VAL A 262 33.30 33.09 -28.98
N GLY A 263 33.72 33.63 -30.13
CA GLY A 263 33.49 35.02 -30.49
C GLY A 263 32.14 35.23 -31.19
N VAL A 264 31.44 36.31 -30.85
CA VAL A 264 30.52 37.00 -31.76
C VAL A 264 30.55 38.51 -31.48
N THR A 265 30.60 39.27 -32.57
CA THR A 265 30.87 40.71 -32.71
C THR A 265 29.75 41.63 -32.17
N VAL A 266 30.15 42.77 -31.58
CA VAL A 266 29.31 43.81 -30.94
C VAL A 266 29.00 44.97 -31.91
N LEU A 267 27.86 45.67 -31.74
CA LEU A 267 27.72 47.13 -31.99
C LEU A 267 26.84 47.83 -30.90
N PRO A 268 27.08 49.13 -30.56
CA PRO A 268 26.83 49.78 -29.24
C PRO A 268 25.60 50.73 -29.24
N GLY A 269 25.07 51.35 -28.16
CA GLY A 269 25.43 51.54 -26.74
C GLY A 269 24.60 52.70 -26.11
N ASN A 270 24.95 53.10 -24.87
CA ASN A 270 24.53 54.24 -24.00
C ASN A 270 23.29 54.04 -23.08
N GLY A 271 23.29 54.30 -21.75
CA GLY A 271 24.25 54.85 -20.76
C GLY A 271 23.47 55.50 -19.58
N GLY A 272 23.63 55.10 -18.31
CA GLY A 272 24.26 55.91 -17.21
C GLY A 272 23.45 55.86 -15.88
N GLU A 273 23.99 55.36 -14.74
CA GLU A 273 24.35 56.06 -13.45
C GLU A 273 23.20 56.02 -12.40
N GLY A 274 23.31 55.75 -11.08
CA GLY A 274 24.37 55.62 -10.08
C GLY A 274 23.91 54.87 -8.78
N ARG A 275 24.73 54.91 -7.71
CA ARG A 275 24.86 54.03 -6.50
C ARG A 275 24.04 54.47 -5.22
N PRO A 276 24.25 53.93 -3.98
CA PRO A 276 24.16 52.54 -3.43
C PRO A 276 23.48 52.44 -2.01
N GLY A 277 23.27 51.22 -1.48
CA GLY A 277 22.98 50.95 -0.05
C GLY A 277 22.97 49.44 0.28
N ASN A 278 23.52 49.01 1.42
CA ASN A 278 23.80 47.61 1.83
C ASN A 278 23.34 47.40 3.30
N PRO A 279 23.49 46.22 3.92
CA PRO A 279 22.66 44.99 3.87
C PRO A 279 22.06 44.65 5.25
N THR A 280 21.17 43.63 5.34
CA THR A 280 21.27 42.45 6.26
C THR A 280 19.95 41.65 6.31
N ASP A 281 20.14 40.33 6.44
CA ASP A 281 19.27 39.30 7.04
C ASP A 281 17.97 38.90 6.33
N ASP A 282 17.92 37.67 5.80
CA ASP A 282 17.17 36.58 6.45
C ASP A 282 17.27 35.25 5.68
N ILE A 283 17.61 34.20 6.42
CA ILE A 283 17.56 32.79 6.02
C ILE A 283 16.26 32.21 6.58
N ILE A 284 15.32 31.74 5.74
CA ILE A 284 14.16 30.91 6.11
C ILE A 284 13.92 29.90 4.97
N SER A 285 14.32 28.63 5.11
CA SER A 285 13.52 27.44 5.53
C SER A 285 12.54 26.88 4.47
N PRO A 286 12.57 25.57 4.14
CA PRO A 286 11.76 24.98 3.07
C PRO A 286 10.28 24.92 3.46
N ALA A 287 9.42 25.43 2.58
CA ALA A 287 7.99 25.51 2.78
C ALA A 287 7.35 24.12 2.99
N ARG A 288 6.60 24.02 4.10
CA ARG A 288 5.68 22.94 4.43
C ARG A 288 4.63 22.82 3.34
N PHE A 289 4.44 21.60 2.82
CA PHE A 289 3.17 21.20 2.24
C PHE A 289 2.11 21.20 3.37
N SER A 290 1.16 22.12 3.33
CA SER A 290 -0.02 22.09 4.21
C SER A 290 -1.26 22.63 3.48
N ASP A 291 -2.24 21.75 3.32
CA ASP A 291 -3.70 21.95 3.41
C ASP A 291 -4.45 22.95 2.52
N GLU A 292 -3.81 23.65 1.57
CA GLU A 292 -4.52 24.67 0.75
C GLU A 292 -4.95 24.22 -0.67
N MET A 293 -4.82 22.93 -1.01
CA MET A 293 -5.23 22.38 -2.32
C MET A 293 -6.50 21.51 -2.28
N LEU A 294 -7.45 21.81 -1.40
CA LEU A 294 -8.79 21.23 -1.48
C LEU A 294 -9.82 22.33 -1.77
N PRO A 295 -10.74 22.14 -2.73
CA PRO A 295 -11.80 23.10 -2.96
C PRO A 295 -12.66 23.24 -1.69
N PRO A 296 -13.14 24.46 -1.36
CA PRO A 296 -13.93 24.66 -0.16
C PRO A 296 -15.22 23.84 -0.21
N PRO A 297 -15.73 23.37 0.94
CA PRO A 297 -17.00 22.65 0.99
C PRO A 297 -18.11 23.57 0.46
N LYS A 298 -18.83 23.13 -0.58
CA LYS A 298 -19.98 23.87 -1.12
C LYS A 298 -21.04 23.99 -0.01
N ALA A 299 -21.35 25.24 0.35
CA ALA A 299 -22.44 25.57 1.26
C ALA A 299 -23.78 25.08 0.69
N ASP A 300 -24.63 24.59 1.59
CA ASP A 300 -25.99 24.12 1.34
C ASP A 300 -26.78 25.08 0.43
N LEU A 301 -27.04 24.66 -0.80
CA LEU A 301 -28.12 25.20 -1.63
C LEU A 301 -29.32 24.28 -1.51
N GLY A 302 -29.90 24.30 -0.32
CA GLY A 302 -31.16 23.69 0.03
C GLY A 302 -32.01 24.65 0.85
N SER A 303 -32.60 25.67 0.21
CA SER A 303 -33.91 26.22 0.59
C SER A 303 -34.29 27.40 -0.31
N LYS A 304 -35.23 27.16 -1.23
CA LYS A 304 -36.33 28.08 -1.59
C LYS A 304 -37.31 27.33 -2.47
N LEU A 305 -38.22 26.64 -1.77
CA LEU A 305 -39.62 26.49 -2.19
C LEU A 305 -40.33 27.85 -2.10
N SER A 306 -41.46 27.97 -2.79
CA SER A 306 -42.44 29.09 -2.97
C SER A 306 -41.97 30.21 -3.92
N ASP A 307 -42.64 30.53 -5.03
CA ASP A 307 -44.07 30.42 -5.42
C ASP A 307 -44.28 29.92 -6.86
#